data_AF-A0A182IKY0-F1
#
_entry.id   AF-A0A182IKY0-F1
#
_cell.length_a   1.000
_cell.length_b   1.000
_cell.length_c   1.000
_cell.angle_alpha   90.00
_cell.angle_beta   90.00
_cell.angle_gamma   90.00
#
_symmetry.space_group_name_H-M   'P 1'
#
loop_
_entity.id
_entity.type
_entity.pdbx_description
1 polymer ?
#
loop_
_entity_poly.entity_id
_entity_poly.type
_entity_poly.pdbx_seq_one_letter_code
_entity_poly.pdbx_strand_id
1 'polypeptide(L)'
;MSLRPFKAQFPTNPKEGDEVLIRGTLKEHARCFSVNFCLPRPTEVPPHVSPPYIAYHFKTIYEDQGDGKVIQNFKNLEWHAKEKVSDNIWHTNRNEAFTVIFRLHEEKIKVFGNDIQHNPDYEYELTMPLEEIDTIELWDDVKEVKEIRFCYDKRNAC
;
A
#
# COMPACT_ATOMS: atom_id res chain seq x y z
N MET A 1 -13.03 -11.18 -15.49
CA MET A 1 -12.15 -10.26 -14.74
C MET A 1 -12.67 -10.16 -13.32
N SER A 2 -11.83 -10.32 -12.30
CA SER A 2 -12.28 -10.16 -10.90
C SER A 2 -12.68 -8.70 -10.68
N LEU A 3 -13.93 -8.48 -10.25
CA LEU A 3 -14.43 -7.17 -9.82
C LEU A 3 -13.95 -6.77 -8.41
N ARG A 4 -13.16 -7.63 -7.76
CA ARG A 4 -12.74 -7.45 -6.37
C ARG A 4 -11.24 -7.20 -6.30
N PRO A 5 -10.81 -6.25 -5.44
CA PRO A 5 -9.40 -6.07 -5.15
C PRO A 5 -8.81 -7.36 -4.60
N PHE A 6 -7.50 -7.53 -4.74
CA PHE A 6 -6.81 -8.52 -3.92
C PHE A 6 -6.84 -8.05 -2.47
N LYS A 7 -7.10 -8.96 -1.53
CA LYS A 7 -7.16 -8.67 -0.10
C LYS A 7 -6.32 -9.69 0.66
N ALA A 8 -5.48 -9.22 1.56
CA ALA A 8 -4.80 -10.04 2.55
C ALA A 8 -5.09 -9.50 3.95
N GLN A 9 -5.34 -10.40 4.90
CA GLN A 9 -5.47 -10.06 6.30
C GLN A 9 -4.12 -10.21 6.97
N PHE A 10 -3.76 -9.27 7.84
CA PHE A 10 -2.60 -9.43 8.71
C PHE A 10 -2.83 -10.63 9.66
N PRO A 11 -1.90 -11.60 9.72
CA PRO A 11 -1.97 -12.70 10.69
C PRO A 11 -2.06 -12.27 12.16
N THR A 12 -1.41 -11.15 12.50
CA THR A 12 -1.42 -10.51 13.82
C THR A 12 -1.38 -9.00 13.63
N ASN A 13 -1.84 -8.23 14.62
CA ASN A 13 -1.76 -6.77 14.59
C ASN A 13 -0.31 -6.35 14.29
N PRO A 14 -0.10 -5.44 13.31
CA PRO A 14 1.23 -4.96 12.97
C PRO A 14 1.82 -4.13 14.11
N LYS A 15 3.15 -4.18 14.23
CA LYS A 15 3.93 -3.47 15.24
C LYS A 15 5.08 -2.72 14.61
N GLU A 16 5.67 -1.82 15.40
CA GLU A 16 6.94 -1.16 15.08
C GLU A 16 7.96 -2.17 14.56
N GLY A 17 8.56 -1.87 13.40
CA GLY A 17 9.60 -2.68 12.78
C GLY A 17 9.12 -3.80 11.87
N ASP A 18 7.82 -4.12 11.86
CA ASP A 18 7.26 -5.10 10.93
C ASP A 18 7.40 -4.63 9.48
N GLU A 19 7.45 -5.58 8.55
CA GLU A 19 7.54 -5.31 7.13
C GLU A 19 6.48 -6.08 6.34
N VAL A 20 5.99 -5.45 5.27
CA VAL A 20 5.14 -6.09 4.27
C VAL A 20 5.83 -5.99 2.93
N LEU A 21 6.17 -7.14 2.35
CA LEU A 21 6.68 -7.22 0.98
C LEU A 21 5.55 -7.68 0.06
N ILE A 22 5.38 -6.98 -1.06
CA ILE A 22 4.37 -7.29 -2.07
C ILE A 22 5.05 -7.36 -3.43
N ARG A 23 4.79 -8.44 -4.16
CA ARG A 23 5.21 -8.62 -5.55
C ARG A 23 4.02 -8.87 -6.44
N GLY A 24 3.99 -8.22 -7.59
CA GLY A 24 2.90 -8.36 -8.53
C GLY A 24 3.25 -7.92 -9.94
N THR A 25 2.25 -7.96 -10.80
CA THR A 25 2.31 -7.41 -12.15
C THR A 25 1.07 -6.58 -12.42
N LEU A 26 1.21 -5.62 -13.32
CA LEU A 26 0.11 -4.76 -13.76
C LEU A 26 -0.48 -5.28 -15.07
N LYS A 27 -1.68 -4.79 -15.39
CA LYS A 27 -2.32 -5.01 -16.69
C LYS A 27 -1.54 -4.27 -17.77
N GLU A 28 -1.68 -4.69 -19.02
CA GLU A 28 -1.16 -3.93 -20.16
C GLU A 28 -1.75 -2.52 -20.15
N HIS A 29 -0.91 -1.52 -20.42
CA HIS A 29 -1.29 -0.10 -20.40
C HIS A 29 -1.84 0.41 -19.06
N ALA A 30 -1.39 -0.19 -17.94
CA ALA A 30 -1.77 0.26 -16.61
C ALA A 30 -1.53 1.77 -16.42
N ARG A 31 -2.55 2.45 -15.90
CA ARG A 31 -2.51 3.89 -15.59
C ARG A 31 -2.27 4.13 -14.12
N CYS A 32 -2.78 3.26 -13.26
CA CYS A 32 -2.50 3.37 -11.84
C CYS A 32 -2.74 2.06 -11.09
N PHE A 33 -2.13 1.97 -9.92
CA PHE A 33 -2.54 1.01 -8.91
C PHE A 33 -2.34 1.58 -7.52
N SER A 34 -3.01 0.98 -6.55
CA SER A 34 -2.91 1.39 -5.16
C SER A 34 -2.79 0.20 -4.21
N VAL A 35 -2.03 0.43 -3.14
CA VAL A 35 -1.93 -0.42 -1.96
C VAL A 35 -2.56 0.34 -0.80
N ASN A 36 -3.56 -0.26 -0.17
CA ASN A 36 -4.28 0.31 0.96
C ASN A 36 -4.01 -0.51 2.21
N PHE A 37 -3.56 0.15 3.28
CA PHE A 37 -3.54 -0.39 4.63
C PHE A 37 -4.85 0.03 5.30
N CYS A 38 -5.72 -0.94 5.55
CA CYS A 38 -7.10 -0.71 5.94
C CYS A 38 -7.31 -1.06 7.41
N LEU A 39 -8.22 -0.32 8.04
CA LEU A 39 -8.77 -0.68 9.35
C LEU A 39 -9.95 -1.66 9.15
N PRO A 40 -10.41 -2.32 10.22
CA PRO A 40 -11.58 -3.18 10.20
C PRO A 40 -12.76 -2.56 9.47
N ARG A 41 -13.20 -3.29 8.45
CA ARG A 41 -14.34 -2.90 7.63
C ARG A 41 -15.65 -3.16 8.41
N PRO A 42 -16.56 -2.18 8.53
CA PRO A 42 -17.90 -2.42 9.04
C PRO A 42 -18.64 -3.46 8.19
N THR A 43 -19.40 -4.34 8.85
CA THR A 43 -20.07 -5.49 8.23
C THR A 43 -21.06 -5.12 7.14
N GLU A 44 -21.57 -3.90 7.16
CA GLU A 44 -22.57 -3.37 6.22
C GLU A 44 -21.94 -2.89 4.90
N VAL A 45 -20.62 -2.67 4.86
CA VAL A 45 -19.94 -2.16 3.67
C VAL A 45 -19.56 -3.32 2.74
N PRO A 46 -20.08 -3.38 1.50
CA PRO A 46 -19.79 -4.48 0.60
C PRO A 46 -18.29 -4.60 0.24
N PRO A 47 -17.75 -5.82 0.05
CA PRO A 47 -16.31 -6.03 -0.23
C PRO A 47 -15.80 -5.41 -1.55
N HIS A 48 -16.70 -5.10 -2.48
CA HIS A 48 -16.35 -4.48 -3.77
C HIS A 48 -16.35 -2.95 -3.71
N VAL A 49 -16.73 -2.37 -2.56
CA VAL A 49 -16.67 -0.93 -2.31
C VAL A 49 -15.35 -0.63 -1.62
N SER A 50 -14.72 0.49 -2.01
CA SER A 50 -13.52 1.00 -1.33
C SER A 50 -13.73 1.03 0.20
N PRO A 51 -12.76 0.55 1.00
CA PRO A 51 -12.85 0.60 2.46
C PRO A 51 -13.23 2.01 2.94
N PRO A 52 -14.07 2.13 3.97
CA PRO A 52 -14.39 3.43 4.56
C PRO A 52 -13.20 4.00 5.35
N TYR A 53 -12.35 3.13 5.90
CA TYR A 53 -11.21 3.48 6.74
C TYR A 53 -9.91 2.92 6.15
N ILE A 54 -9.01 3.82 5.74
CA ILE A 54 -7.70 3.49 5.17
C ILE A 54 -6.68 4.34 5.92
N ALA A 55 -5.83 3.71 6.74
CA ALA A 55 -4.75 4.36 7.47
C ALA A 55 -3.68 4.90 6.52
N TYR A 56 -3.40 4.16 5.45
CA TYR A 56 -2.44 4.55 4.44
C TYR A 56 -2.83 4.07 3.05
N HIS A 57 -3.01 5.03 2.15
CA HIS A 57 -3.21 4.83 0.72
C HIS A 57 -1.92 5.20 0.00
N PHE A 58 -1.28 4.22 -0.63
CA PHE A 58 -0.14 4.43 -1.52
C PHE A 58 -0.56 4.14 -2.95
N LYS A 59 -0.67 5.18 -3.78
CA LYS A 59 -1.08 5.07 -5.18
C LYS A 59 0.04 5.51 -6.10
N THR A 60 0.35 4.68 -7.08
CA THR A 60 1.26 5.03 -8.17
C THR A 60 0.43 5.30 -9.44
N ILE A 61 0.69 6.45 -10.07
CA ILE A 61 0.11 6.89 -11.34
C ILE A 61 1.21 6.89 -12.40
N TYR A 62 0.89 6.29 -13.54
CA TYR A 62 1.74 6.25 -14.72
C TYR A 62 1.23 7.23 -15.76
N GLU A 63 2.13 8.05 -16.26
CA GLU A 63 1.87 8.93 -17.40
C GLU A 63 2.47 8.33 -18.67
N ASP A 64 1.82 8.55 -19.81
CA ASP A 64 2.37 8.15 -21.11
C ASP A 64 3.50 9.09 -21.57
N GLN A 65 3.50 10.33 -21.05
CA GLN A 65 4.50 11.34 -21.32
C GLN A 65 4.88 12.04 -20.00
N GLY A 66 6.16 12.00 -19.64
CA GLY A 66 6.70 12.57 -18.41
C GLY A 66 6.77 11.58 -17.25
N ASP A 67 7.15 12.11 -16.08
CA ASP A 67 7.33 11.31 -14.88
C ASP A 67 5.98 11.02 -14.22
N GLY A 68 5.76 9.75 -13.88
CA GLY A 68 4.59 9.34 -13.10
C GLY A 68 4.57 9.97 -11.72
N LYS A 69 3.49 9.79 -10.98
CA LYS A 69 3.31 10.35 -9.64
C LYS A 69 3.02 9.27 -8.61
N VAL A 70 3.40 9.54 -7.37
CA VAL A 70 2.95 8.81 -6.20
C VAL A 70 2.06 9.73 -5.37
N ILE A 71 0.87 9.25 -5.03
CA ILE A 71 -0.08 9.90 -4.14
C ILE A 71 -0.14 9.09 -2.86
N GLN A 72 0.10 9.78 -1.74
CA GLN A 72 -0.01 9.24 -0.40
C GLN A 72 -1.12 9.98 0.34
N ASN A 73 -2.09 9.23 0.87
CA ASN A 73 -3.24 9.79 1.56
C ASN A 73 -3.80 8.83 2.62
N PHE A 74 -4.85 9.24 3.33
CA PHE A 74 -5.65 8.38 4.19
C PHE A 74 -7.15 8.66 3.95
N LYS A 75 -8.00 7.75 4.41
CA LYS A 75 -9.45 7.86 4.28
C LYS A 75 -10.10 7.58 5.63
N ASN A 76 -10.87 8.54 6.14
CA ASN A 76 -11.70 8.38 7.33
C ASN A 76 -13.14 8.72 6.96
N LEU A 77 -13.87 7.74 6.44
CA LEU A 77 -15.12 7.88 5.68
C LEU A 77 -14.92 8.59 4.33
N GLU A 78 -14.26 9.74 4.35
CA GLU A 78 -13.89 10.54 3.19
C GLU A 78 -12.36 10.63 3.04
N TRP A 79 -11.90 10.88 1.82
CA TRP A 79 -10.48 11.12 1.57
C TRP A 79 -10.04 12.41 2.26
N HIS A 80 -8.87 12.38 2.89
CA HIS A 80 -8.35 13.59 3.48
C HIS A 80 -8.01 14.62 2.38
N ALA A 81 -8.35 15.88 2.66
CA ALA A 81 -8.28 16.97 1.67
C ALA A 81 -6.85 17.31 1.22
N LYS A 82 -5.84 17.03 2.06
CA LYS A 82 -4.43 17.21 1.72
C LYS A 82 -3.81 15.85 1.43
N GLU A 83 -3.59 15.58 0.16
CA GLU A 83 -2.75 14.47 -0.29
C GLU A 83 -1.29 14.90 -0.41
N LYS A 84 -0.38 13.96 -0.18
CA LYS A 84 1.04 14.13 -0.47
C LYS A 84 1.32 13.59 -1.86
N VAL A 85 1.72 14.46 -2.77
CA VAL A 85 2.07 14.11 -4.15
C VAL A 85 3.58 14.19 -4.31
N SER A 86 4.18 13.19 -4.94
CA SER A 86 5.61 13.12 -5.23
C SER A 86 5.85 12.49 -6.60
N ASP A 87 7.05 12.64 -7.14
CA ASP A 87 7.42 11.97 -8.39
C ASP A 87 7.55 10.47 -8.17
N ASN A 88 7.18 9.67 -9.18
CA ASN A 88 7.35 8.22 -9.15
C ASN A 88 8.81 7.86 -9.49
N ILE A 89 9.58 7.46 -8.48
CA ILE A 89 10.99 7.11 -8.60
C ILE A 89 11.28 5.61 -8.39
N TRP A 90 10.28 4.82 -8.00
CA TRP A 90 10.50 3.44 -7.51
C TRP A 90 10.12 2.36 -8.53
N HIS A 91 9.03 2.55 -9.29
CA HIS A 91 8.58 1.62 -10.34
C HIS A 91 8.21 2.42 -11.58
N THR A 92 9.19 2.70 -12.45
CA THR A 92 9.04 3.57 -13.63
C THR A 92 8.61 2.81 -14.88
N ASN A 93 8.99 1.53 -15.02
CA ASN A 93 8.54 0.69 -16.13
C ASN A 93 7.30 -0.14 -15.73
N ARG A 94 6.10 0.37 -16.02
CA ARG A 94 4.82 -0.30 -15.70
C ARG A 94 4.60 -1.68 -16.33
N ASN A 95 5.43 -2.08 -17.30
CA ASN A 95 5.34 -3.40 -17.93
C ASN A 95 6.13 -4.47 -17.16
N GLU A 96 6.96 -4.07 -16.20
CA GLU A 96 7.72 -4.99 -15.35
C GLU A 96 6.93 -5.42 -14.12
N ALA A 97 7.42 -6.46 -13.46
CA ALA A 97 6.90 -6.86 -12.16
C ALA A 97 7.40 -5.87 -11.10
N PHE A 98 6.51 -5.43 -10.21
CA PHE A 98 6.91 -4.57 -9.10
C PHE A 98 7.23 -5.42 -7.86
N THR A 99 8.18 -4.94 -7.06
CA THR A 99 8.39 -5.34 -5.67
C THR A 99 8.35 -4.09 -4.82
N VAL A 100 7.41 -4.00 -3.89
CA VAL A 100 7.30 -2.90 -2.92
C VAL A 100 7.36 -3.45 -1.51
N ILE A 101 8.11 -2.77 -0.66
CA ILE A 101 8.30 -3.12 0.74
C ILE A 101 7.83 -1.94 1.59
N PHE A 102 6.93 -2.21 2.52
CA PHE A 102 6.46 -1.25 3.50
C PHE A 102 7.05 -1.63 4.86
N ARG A 103 7.89 -0.76 5.42
CA ARG A 103 8.34 -0.89 6.80
C ARG A 103 7.44 -0.04 7.70
N LEU A 104 6.87 -0.71 8.69
CA LEU A 104 5.85 -0.15 9.56
C LEU A 104 6.52 0.44 10.80
N HIS A 105 6.19 1.70 11.08
CA HIS A 105 6.50 2.37 12.34
C HIS A 105 5.21 2.95 12.94
N GLU A 106 5.15 3.15 14.26
CA GLU A 106 3.98 3.66 14.96
C GLU A 106 3.52 5.01 14.41
N GLU A 107 4.46 5.90 14.08
CA GLU A 107 4.17 7.25 13.59
C GLU A 107 4.22 7.38 12.06
N LYS A 108 4.79 6.40 11.35
CA LYS A 108 4.96 6.49 9.89
C LYS A 108 5.16 5.16 9.18
N ILE A 109 4.81 5.14 7.89
CA ILE A 109 5.16 4.04 6.99
C ILE A 109 6.27 4.49 6.05
N LYS A 110 7.30 3.65 5.92
CA LYS A 110 8.42 3.84 4.97
C LYS A 110 8.26 2.88 3.81
N VAL A 111 8.43 3.37 2.60
CA VAL A 111 8.25 2.60 1.36
C VAL A 111 9.58 2.44 0.65
N PHE A 112 9.85 1.23 0.17
CA PHE A 112 11.03 0.89 -0.61
C PHE A 112 10.65 0.09 -1.85
N GLY A 113 11.23 0.42 -2.98
CA GLY A 113 11.20 -0.36 -4.21
C GLY A 113 12.33 -1.38 -4.21
N ASN A 114 12.01 -2.63 -4.57
CA ASN A 114 12.95 -3.75 -4.75
C ASN A 114 13.64 -4.27 -3.47
N ASP A 115 14.36 -3.42 -2.71
CA ASP A 115 15.10 -3.82 -1.50
C ASP A 115 15.15 -2.70 -0.44
N ILE A 116 15.76 -2.98 0.72
CA ILE A 116 15.82 -2.08 1.89
C ILE A 116 17.24 -1.54 2.17
N GLN A 117 18.17 -1.65 1.22
CA GLN A 117 19.58 -1.29 1.40
C GLN A 117 19.88 0.20 1.14
N HIS A 118 18.85 1.01 0.92
CA HIS A 118 18.93 2.45 0.70
C HIS A 118 17.97 3.22 1.63
N ASN A 119 17.97 4.55 1.53
CA ASN A 119 16.99 5.38 2.23
C ASN A 119 15.59 5.12 1.67
N PRO A 120 14.50 5.25 2.46
CA PRO A 120 13.14 5.08 1.96
C PRO A 120 12.87 5.96 0.73
N ASP A 121 12.23 5.39 -0.29
CA ASP A 121 11.79 6.16 -1.47
C ASP A 121 10.68 7.13 -1.08
N TYR A 122 9.82 6.70 -0.14
CA TYR A 122 8.75 7.53 0.41
C TYR A 122 8.57 7.28 1.91
N GLU A 123 8.12 8.32 2.60
CA GLU A 123 7.64 8.24 3.98
C GLU A 123 6.25 8.87 4.08
N TYR A 124 5.37 8.27 4.89
CA TYR A 124 4.06 8.81 5.21
C TYR A 124 3.84 8.82 6.72
N GLU A 125 3.49 9.97 7.29
CA GLU A 125 3.08 10.06 8.70
C GLU A 125 1.67 9.49 8.86
N LEU A 126 1.51 8.57 9.82
CA LEU A 126 0.22 7.96 10.12
C LEU A 126 -0.62 8.90 10.99
N THR A 127 -1.90 9.01 10.64
CA THR A 127 -2.91 9.70 11.46
C THR A 127 -3.80 8.74 12.24
N MET A 128 -3.76 7.46 11.88
CA MET A 128 -4.51 6.37 12.52
C MET A 128 -3.52 5.39 13.17
N PRO A 129 -3.90 4.71 14.26
CA PRO A 129 -3.00 3.79 14.96
C PRO A 129 -2.55 2.63 14.07
N LEU A 130 -1.25 2.31 14.13
CA LEU A 130 -0.68 1.21 13.34
C LEU A 130 -1.36 -0.11 13.68
N GLU A 131 -1.55 -0.39 14.97
CA GLU A 131 -2.08 -1.63 15.51
C GLU A 131 -3.55 -1.90 15.15
N GLU A 132 -4.28 -0.88 14.65
CA GLU A 132 -5.64 -1.01 14.16
C GLU A 132 -5.69 -1.45 12.68
N ILE A 133 -4.57 -1.44 11.96
CA ILE A 133 -4.53 -1.93 10.58
C ILE A 133 -4.73 -3.45 10.57
N ASP A 134 -5.77 -3.91 9.88
CA ASP A 134 -6.15 -5.33 9.86
C ASP A 134 -5.87 -6.00 8.52
N THR A 135 -5.89 -5.23 7.43
CA THR A 135 -5.91 -5.76 6.08
C THR A 135 -5.14 -4.88 5.10
N ILE A 136 -4.65 -5.53 4.04
CA ILE A 136 -4.07 -4.86 2.88
C ILE A 136 -4.94 -5.17 1.68
N GLU A 137 -5.31 -4.12 0.94
CA GLU A 137 -6.05 -4.25 -0.30
C GLU A 137 -5.27 -3.66 -1.48
N LEU A 138 -5.20 -4.40 -2.60
CA LEU A 138 -4.59 -3.95 -3.85
C LEU A 138 -5.68 -3.71 -4.91
N TRP A 139 -5.70 -2.50 -5.48
CA TRP A 139 -6.77 -2.01 -6.36
C TRP A 139 -6.27 -1.59 -7.75
N ASP A 140 -7.23 -1.27 -8.63
CA ASP A 140 -7.06 -0.70 -9.98
C ASP A 140 -6.43 -1.66 -11.03
N ASP A 141 -5.28 -1.31 -11.62
CA ASP A 141 -4.68 -2.03 -12.75
C ASP A 141 -3.76 -3.18 -12.35
N VAL A 142 -3.87 -3.68 -11.12
CA VAL A 142 -3.19 -4.92 -10.72
C VAL A 142 -3.75 -6.08 -11.52
N LYS A 143 -2.86 -6.83 -12.18
CA LYS A 143 -3.19 -8.06 -12.94
C LYS A 143 -3.08 -9.29 -12.06
N GLU A 144 -1.98 -9.40 -11.32
CA GLU A 144 -1.67 -10.55 -10.50
C GLU A 144 -0.84 -10.13 -9.29
N VAL A 145 -1.18 -10.67 -8.11
CA VAL A 145 -0.33 -10.63 -6.93
C VAL A 145 0.39 -11.97 -6.83
N LYS A 146 1.72 -11.93 -6.99
CA LYS A 146 2.58 -13.12 -6.98
C LYS A 146 3.00 -13.51 -5.57
N GLU A 147 3.22 -12.51 -4.72
CA GLU A 147 3.66 -12.71 -3.35
C GLU A 147 3.12 -11.59 -2.47
N ILE A 148 2.61 -11.95 -1.30
CA ILE A 148 2.52 -11.05 -0.15
C ILE A 148 3.17 -11.74 1.02
N ARG A 149 4.08 -11.04 1.69
CA ARG A 149 4.85 -11.58 2.81
C ARG A 149 4.78 -10.59 3.96
N PHE A 150 4.28 -11.07 5.09
CA PHE A 150 4.31 -10.37 6.37
C PHE A 150 5.56 -10.84 7.13
N CYS A 151 6.48 -9.92 7.39
CA CYS A 151 7.71 -10.16 8.13
C CYS A 151 7.61 -9.46 9.48
N TYR A 152 7.55 -10.26 10.55
CA TYR A 152 7.40 -9.73 11.90
C TYR A 152 8.75 -9.54 12.59
N ASP A 153 9.01 -8.35 13.14
CA ASP A 153 10.24 -8.09 13.88
C ASP A 153 10.17 -8.79 15.25
N LYS A 154 10.87 -9.92 15.34
CA LYS A 154 10.92 -10.74 16.56
C LYS A 154 11.67 -10.07 17.71
N ARG A 155 12.37 -8.95 17.48
CA ARG A 155 13.05 -8.21 18.56
C ARG A 155 12.07 -7.50 19.49
N ASN A 156 10.82 -7.30 19.06
CA ASN A 156 9.76 -6.66 19.83
C ASN A 156 8.77 -7.65 20.49
N ALA A 157 9.08 -8.95 20.47
CA ALA A 157 8.32 -9.97 21.18
C ALA A 157 8.86 -10.11 22.61
N CYS A 158 8.26 -9.39 23.57
CA CYS A 158 8.40 -9.66 25.00
C CYS A 158 7.78 -11.00 25.39
#